data_AF-A0A162QR83-F1
#
_entry.id   AF-A0A162QR83-F1
#
_cell.length_a   1.000
_cell.length_b   1.000
_cell.length_c   1.000
_cell.angle_alpha   90.00
_cell.angle_beta   90.00
_cell.angle_gamma   90.00
#
_symmetry.space_group_name_H-M   'P 1'
#
loop_
_entity.id
_entity.type
_entity.pdbx_description
1 polymer ?
#
loop_
_entity_poly.entity_id
_entity_poly.type
_entity_poly.pdbx_seq_one_letter_code
_entity_poly.pdbx_strand_id
1 'polypeptide(L)'
;MSDKNIKNTKEKLRFFRNVDTGKAEHRYKNIKDETGMKRAVEYRVKVYDKMYFTEEQIKNWKFKGDIFPIGNNRNFTIIHNYILHVWSYYLGKDATFAYIMLRSYDFHEREITTTSKQTIAKLLGIKAQTLTEYMNILEKYDFGYMFQTEREKDGMQVGSVFVVRSTVPILPPDLHEGLPAELKKEANRIVKSMQKNTVIETFDEEDNEAIDEAVPVKDNQKSEVIEAPAPNKANSFDEALNSVISQLRGLYSDVQYNTWFKNYVSGAWIDKGSIFIPVPNEFTKDVYEQRYSNQLKELFKLYIDFTDIKAVVELN
;
A
#
# COMPACT_ATOMS: atom_id res chain seq x y z
N MET A 1 23.88 -5.26 -13.75
CA MET A 1 22.79 -5.20 -12.75
C MET A 1 21.64 -6.04 -13.26
N SER A 2 20.97 -6.78 -12.38
CA SER A 2 20.20 -7.97 -12.74
C SER A 2 18.95 -7.63 -13.57
N ASP A 3 18.98 -8.00 -14.85
CA ASP A 3 17.90 -7.94 -15.85
C ASP A 3 16.77 -8.95 -15.55
N LYS A 4 16.29 -8.94 -14.30
CA LYS A 4 15.29 -9.88 -13.78
C LYS A 4 13.99 -9.15 -13.48
N ASN A 5 12.89 -9.81 -13.82
CA ASN A 5 11.53 -9.34 -13.59
C ASN A 5 11.13 -9.43 -12.10
N ILE A 6 9.90 -9.00 -11.82
CA ILE A 6 9.27 -9.02 -10.49
C ILE A 6 9.26 -10.40 -9.82
N LYS A 7 9.26 -11.49 -10.61
CA LYS A 7 9.34 -12.88 -10.15
C LYS A 7 10.78 -13.40 -10.04
N ASN A 8 11.78 -12.52 -10.14
CA ASN A 8 13.21 -12.85 -10.08
C ASN A 8 13.64 -13.82 -11.20
N THR A 9 12.97 -13.81 -12.36
CA THR A 9 13.36 -14.59 -13.55
C THR A 9 13.84 -13.67 -14.68
N LYS A 10 14.61 -14.22 -15.64
CA LYS A 10 15.10 -13.47 -16.81
C LYS A 10 14.10 -13.42 -17.97
N GLU A 11 12.94 -14.07 -17.82
CA GLU A 11 11.93 -14.12 -18.88
C GLU A 11 11.17 -12.79 -18.96
N LYS A 12 10.80 -12.37 -20.17
CA LYS A 12 9.88 -11.25 -20.33
C LYS A 12 8.45 -11.73 -20.09
N LEU A 13 7.78 -11.08 -19.14
CA LEU A 13 6.42 -11.42 -18.71
C LEU A 13 5.47 -10.28 -19.04
N ARG A 14 4.25 -10.64 -19.43
CA ARG A 14 3.10 -9.73 -19.47
C ARG A 14 2.21 -10.01 -18.28
N PHE A 15 1.65 -8.95 -17.73
CA PHE A 15 0.76 -9.02 -16.58
C PHE A 15 -0.63 -8.59 -17.03
N PHE A 16 -1.66 -9.29 -16.60
CA PHE A 16 -3.02 -8.92 -16.96
C PHE A 16 -4.03 -9.18 -15.84
N ARG A 17 -5.14 -8.44 -15.88
CA ARG A 17 -6.36 -8.70 -15.10
C ARG A 17 -7.51 -8.98 -16.05
N ASN A 18 -8.45 -9.80 -15.59
CA ASN A 18 -9.69 -10.08 -16.31
C ASN A 18 -10.73 -9.08 -15.82
N VAL A 19 -11.11 -8.13 -16.67
CA VAL A 19 -12.11 -7.12 -16.35
C VAL A 19 -13.47 -7.59 -16.88
N ASP A 20 -14.50 -7.55 -16.03
CA ASP A 20 -15.85 -7.93 -16.44
C ASP A 20 -16.38 -6.92 -17.46
N THR A 21 -16.71 -7.39 -18.66
CA THR A 21 -17.19 -6.54 -19.75
C THR A 21 -18.67 -6.15 -19.60
N GLY A 22 -19.37 -6.71 -18.59
CA GLY A 22 -20.82 -6.60 -18.44
C GLY A 22 -21.60 -7.42 -19.46
N LYS A 23 -20.95 -8.07 -20.41
CA LYS A 23 -21.56 -8.94 -21.41
C LYS A 23 -21.66 -10.38 -20.88
N ALA A 24 -22.74 -11.06 -21.22
CA ALA A 24 -22.93 -12.47 -20.92
C ALA A 24 -23.13 -13.26 -22.21
N GLU A 25 -22.37 -14.35 -22.37
CA GLU A 25 -22.56 -15.32 -23.43
C GLU A 25 -23.43 -16.48 -22.96
N HIS A 26 -24.30 -16.94 -23.85
CA HIS A 26 -25.11 -18.12 -23.64
C HIS A 26 -24.27 -19.37 -23.96
N ARG A 27 -24.14 -20.28 -22.98
CA ARG A 27 -23.49 -21.58 -23.15
C ARG A 27 -24.43 -22.70 -22.75
N TYR A 28 -24.19 -23.88 -23.31
CA TYR A 28 -24.98 -25.07 -23.03
C TYR A 28 -24.13 -26.11 -22.33
N LYS A 29 -24.62 -26.67 -21.23
CA LYS A 29 -24.01 -27.80 -20.55
C LYS A 29 -24.95 -28.99 -20.63
N ASN A 30 -24.43 -30.12 -21.08
CA ASN A 30 -25.17 -31.37 -21.03
C ASN A 30 -25.15 -31.90 -19.60
N ILE A 31 -26.31 -31.92 -18.94
CA ILE A 31 -26.53 -32.51 -17.63
C ILE A 31 -27.29 -33.83 -17.83
N LYS A 32 -26.90 -34.87 -17.10
CA LYS A 32 -27.68 -36.11 -17.08
C LYS A 32 -28.77 -35.97 -16.01
N ASP A 33 -30.01 -36.18 -16.40
CA ASP A 33 -31.12 -36.29 -15.45
C ASP A 33 -31.05 -37.62 -14.69
N GLU A 34 -31.88 -37.76 -13.65
CA GLU A 34 -31.99 -38.98 -12.82
C GLU A 34 -32.29 -40.25 -13.64
N THR A 35 -32.87 -40.09 -14.83
CA THR A 35 -33.16 -41.17 -15.80
C THR A 35 -32.01 -41.47 -16.77
N GLY A 36 -30.87 -40.77 -16.65
CA GLY A 36 -29.69 -40.95 -17.51
C GLY A 36 -29.74 -40.26 -18.88
N MET A 37 -30.86 -39.62 -19.22
CA MET A 37 -30.98 -38.79 -20.44
C MET A 37 -30.18 -37.50 -20.30
N LYS A 38 -29.45 -37.13 -21.37
CA LYS A 38 -28.71 -35.85 -21.45
C LYS A 38 -29.69 -34.74 -21.82
N ARG A 39 -29.84 -33.73 -20.95
CA ARG A 39 -30.49 -32.46 -21.28
C ARG A 39 -29.46 -31.35 -21.39
N ALA A 40 -29.55 -30.55 -22.44
CA ALA A 40 -28.76 -29.35 -22.58
C ALA A 40 -29.39 -28.26 -21.72
N VAL A 41 -28.70 -27.86 -20.65
CA VAL A 41 -29.11 -26.73 -19.80
C VAL A 41 -28.34 -25.50 -20.25
N GLU A 42 -29.07 -24.47 -20.62
CA GLU A 42 -28.53 -23.16 -20.94
C GLU A 42 -28.09 -22.45 -19.67
N TYR A 43 -26.90 -21.86 -19.69
CA TYR A 43 -26.39 -21.04 -18.61
C TYR A 43 -25.62 -19.84 -19.17
N ARG A 44 -25.66 -18.73 -18.44
CA ARG A 44 -24.96 -17.50 -18.82
C ARG A 44 -23.55 -17.49 -18.24
N VAL A 45 -22.57 -17.18 -19.07
CA VAL A 45 -21.17 -17.01 -18.68
C VAL A 45 -20.77 -15.58 -18.94
N LYS A 46 -20.24 -14.90 -17.92
CA LYS A 46 -19.70 -13.55 -18.06
C LYS A 46 -18.48 -13.55 -18.98
N VAL A 47 -18.42 -12.57 -19.87
CA VAL A 47 -17.28 -12.34 -20.77
C VAL A 47 -16.31 -11.39 -20.08
N TYR A 48 -15.03 -11.76 -20.07
CA TYR A 48 -13.97 -10.98 -19.47
C TYR A 48 -12.96 -10.56 -20.54
N ASP A 49 -12.53 -9.31 -20.49
CA ASP A 49 -11.44 -8.79 -21.31
C ASP A 49 -10.14 -8.79 -20.52
N LYS A 50 -9.02 -9.06 -21.20
CA LYS A 50 -7.69 -8.97 -20.62
C LYS A 50 -7.21 -7.52 -20.68
N MET A 51 -7.08 -6.89 -19.53
CA MET A 51 -6.39 -5.61 -19.39
C MET A 51 -4.93 -5.87 -19.03
N TYR A 52 -4.00 -5.37 -19.84
CA TYR A 52 -2.56 -5.60 -19.68
C TYR A 52 -1.88 -4.48 -18.90
N PHE A 53 -0.87 -4.83 -18.11
CA PHE A 53 -0.10 -3.93 -17.26
C PHE A 53 1.40 -4.15 -17.44
N THR A 54 2.17 -3.07 -17.34
CA THR A 54 3.64 -3.12 -17.29
C THR A 54 4.13 -3.49 -15.89
N GLU A 55 5.36 -3.97 -15.80
CA GLU A 55 5.98 -4.27 -14.51
C GLU A 55 6.13 -3.02 -13.63
N GLU A 56 6.37 -1.86 -14.25
CA GLU A 56 6.50 -0.58 -13.55
C GLU A 56 5.15 -0.14 -12.95
N GLN A 57 4.05 -0.31 -13.68
CA GLN A 57 2.70 -0.04 -13.17
C GLN A 57 2.36 -0.90 -11.95
N ILE A 58 2.80 -2.16 -11.94
CA ILE A 58 2.56 -3.06 -10.80
C ILE A 58 3.45 -2.70 -9.60
N LYS A 59 4.71 -2.31 -9.84
CA LYS A 59 5.63 -1.90 -8.77
C LYS A 59 5.24 -0.57 -8.12
N ASN A 60 4.65 0.33 -8.90
CA ASN A 60 4.21 1.65 -8.45
C ASN A 60 2.69 1.69 -8.28
N TRP A 61 2.06 0.53 -8.04
CA TRP A 61 0.62 0.44 -7.92
C TRP A 61 0.12 1.30 -6.75
N LYS A 62 -0.80 2.22 -7.01
CA LYS A 62 -1.41 3.07 -6.00
C LYS A 62 -2.78 2.53 -5.60
N PHE A 63 -3.03 2.48 -4.30
CA PHE A 63 -4.34 2.19 -3.73
C PHE A 63 -5.12 3.51 -3.54
N LYS A 64 -6.45 3.45 -3.63
CA LYS A 64 -7.38 4.59 -3.49
C LYS A 64 -7.82 4.80 -2.04
N GLY A 65 -8.13 6.05 -1.70
CA GLY A 65 -8.74 6.46 -0.44
C GLY A 65 -7.76 6.71 0.71
N ASP A 66 -8.26 7.37 1.77
CA ASP A 66 -7.49 7.78 2.95
C ASP A 66 -6.88 6.57 3.68
N ILE A 67 -5.59 6.68 4.04
CA ILE A 67 -4.83 5.57 4.58
C ILE A 67 -4.28 5.78 5.99
N PHE A 68 -4.14 4.66 6.70
CA PHE A 68 -3.29 4.55 7.87
C PHE A 68 -2.07 3.66 7.61
N PRO A 69 -0.84 4.16 7.83
CA PRO A 69 0.36 3.36 7.64
C PRO A 69 0.45 2.24 8.68
N ILE A 70 0.73 1.02 8.24
CA ILE A 70 1.08 -0.10 9.13
C ILE A 70 2.57 -0.41 8.97
N GLY A 71 3.30 -0.46 10.09
CA GLY A 71 4.68 -0.94 10.08
C GLY A 71 4.73 -2.45 9.83
N ASN A 72 5.52 -2.90 8.86
CA ASN A 72 5.82 -4.31 8.67
C ASN A 72 7.27 -4.59 9.07
N ASN A 73 7.51 -5.67 9.82
CA ASN A 73 8.84 -6.17 10.14
C ASN A 73 8.94 -7.65 9.72
N ARG A 74 10.14 -8.12 9.39
CA ARG A 74 10.40 -9.36 8.63
C ARG A 74 9.92 -10.66 9.29
N ASN A 75 9.60 -10.65 10.59
CA ASN A 75 9.26 -11.86 11.36
C ASN A 75 7.86 -11.84 12.01
N PHE A 76 7.09 -10.77 11.82
CA PHE A 76 5.71 -10.70 12.32
C PHE A 76 4.85 -9.80 11.44
N THR A 77 3.58 -10.16 11.30
CA THR A 77 2.62 -9.38 10.51
C THR A 77 1.80 -8.52 11.45
N ILE A 78 1.87 -7.20 11.29
CA ILE A 78 0.97 -6.29 12.00
C ILE A 78 -0.32 -6.16 11.19
N ILE A 79 -1.45 -6.40 11.84
CA ILE A 79 -2.78 -6.19 11.28
C ILE A 79 -3.49 -5.18 12.15
N HIS A 80 -3.97 -4.10 11.54
CA HIS A 80 -4.69 -3.09 12.30
C HIS A 80 -6.04 -3.63 12.78
N ASN A 81 -6.40 -3.35 14.04
CA ASN A 81 -7.66 -3.79 14.65
C ASN A 81 -8.91 -3.34 13.88
N TYR A 82 -8.83 -2.24 13.15
CA TYR A 82 -9.89 -1.76 12.25
C TYR A 82 -10.23 -2.79 11.15
N ILE A 83 -9.24 -3.57 10.68
CA ILE A 83 -9.50 -4.66 9.74
C ILE A 83 -10.34 -5.74 10.41
N LEU A 84 -9.95 -6.15 11.62
CA LEU A 84 -10.55 -7.27 12.33
C LEU A 84 -11.94 -6.93 12.87
N HIS A 85 -12.14 -5.72 13.40
CA HIS A 85 -13.38 -5.33 14.07
C HIS A 85 -14.39 -4.65 13.16
N VAL A 86 -13.97 -4.13 12.00
CA VAL A 86 -14.84 -3.34 11.11
C VAL A 86 -14.86 -3.92 9.70
N TRP A 87 -13.72 -3.97 9.02
CA TRP A 87 -13.70 -4.45 7.63
C TRP A 87 -14.06 -5.93 7.46
N SER A 88 -13.82 -6.75 8.48
CA SER A 88 -14.21 -8.17 8.47
C SER A 88 -15.71 -8.39 8.24
N TYR A 89 -16.56 -7.40 8.54
CA TYR A 89 -17.98 -7.43 8.22
C TYR A 89 -18.25 -7.45 6.70
N TYR A 90 -17.53 -6.62 5.92
CA TYR A 90 -17.68 -6.54 4.47
C TYR A 90 -16.87 -7.59 3.72
N LEU A 91 -15.66 -7.86 4.20
CA LEU A 91 -14.77 -8.84 3.59
C LEU A 91 -15.24 -10.28 3.87
N GLY A 92 -15.83 -10.51 5.04
CA GLY A 92 -16.09 -11.84 5.57
C GLY A 92 -14.83 -12.51 6.11
N LYS A 93 -15.02 -13.43 7.05
CA LYS A 93 -13.92 -14.09 7.80
C LYS A 93 -12.84 -14.69 6.91
N ASP A 94 -13.23 -15.32 5.80
CA ASP A 94 -12.31 -16.08 4.98
C ASP A 94 -11.47 -15.18 4.06
N ALA A 95 -12.06 -14.12 3.49
CA ALA A 95 -11.30 -13.13 2.72
C ALA A 95 -10.42 -12.26 3.62
N THR A 96 -10.89 -11.92 4.84
CA THR A 96 -10.05 -11.26 5.84
C THR A 96 -8.82 -12.12 6.18
N PHE A 97 -9.01 -13.42 6.40
CA PHE A 97 -7.88 -14.31 6.69
C PHE A 97 -6.95 -14.48 5.48
N ALA A 98 -7.50 -14.55 4.26
CA ALA A 98 -6.70 -14.55 3.03
C ALA A 98 -5.84 -13.29 2.91
N TYR A 99 -6.39 -12.11 3.20
CA TYR A 99 -5.63 -10.85 3.25
C TYR A 99 -4.49 -10.92 4.28
N ILE A 100 -4.75 -11.37 5.51
CA ILE A 100 -3.72 -11.49 6.57
C ILE A 100 -2.60 -12.44 6.13
N MET A 101 -2.96 -13.59 5.53
CA MET A 101 -1.98 -14.53 5.00
C MET A 101 -1.16 -13.91 3.88
N LEU A 102 -1.77 -13.22 2.93
CA LEU A 102 -1.05 -12.53 1.86
C LEU A 102 -0.11 -11.45 2.41
N ARG A 103 -0.53 -10.69 3.43
CA ARG A 103 0.31 -9.71 4.15
C ARG A 103 1.51 -10.35 4.85
N SER A 104 1.39 -11.60 5.32
CA SER A 104 2.51 -12.34 5.90
C SER A 104 3.56 -12.81 4.88
N TYR A 105 3.14 -12.93 3.61
CA TYR A 105 4.00 -13.30 2.48
C TYR A 105 4.45 -12.11 1.63
N ASP A 106 4.07 -10.89 2.03
CA ASP A 106 4.66 -9.65 1.52
C ASP A 106 6.10 -9.54 2.06
N PHE A 107 6.96 -10.36 1.47
CA PHE A 107 8.39 -10.23 1.62
C PHE A 107 8.82 -9.12 0.68
N HIS A 108 9.52 -8.12 1.23
CA HIS A 108 10.04 -6.92 0.57
C HIS A 108 9.13 -5.70 0.71
N GLU A 109 9.76 -4.52 0.75
CA GLU A 109 9.18 -3.19 1.02
C GLU A 109 8.18 -2.69 -0.05
N ARG A 110 7.52 -3.59 -0.79
CA ARG A 110 6.83 -3.27 -2.05
C ARG A 110 5.41 -3.79 -2.15
N GLU A 111 4.78 -4.24 -1.07
CA GLU A 111 3.37 -4.65 -1.10
C GLU A 111 3.06 -5.73 -2.14
N ILE A 112 4.07 -6.53 -2.53
CA ILE A 112 4.00 -7.47 -3.66
C ILE A 112 4.43 -8.84 -3.17
N THR A 113 3.55 -9.82 -3.35
CA THR A 113 3.91 -11.24 -3.17
C THR A 113 3.90 -12.00 -4.49
N THR A 114 4.99 -12.71 -4.73
CA THR A 114 5.20 -13.56 -5.92
C THR A 114 4.93 -15.04 -5.63
N THR A 115 4.49 -15.35 -4.41
CA THR A 115 4.10 -16.69 -3.99
C THR A 115 3.01 -17.23 -4.91
N SER A 116 3.14 -18.49 -5.33
CA SER A 116 2.16 -19.07 -6.26
C SER A 116 0.76 -19.12 -5.66
N LYS A 117 -0.26 -18.93 -6.50
CA LYS A 117 -1.68 -19.04 -6.11
C LYS A 117 -1.98 -20.39 -5.46
N GLN A 118 -1.38 -21.47 -5.96
CA GLN A 118 -1.54 -22.83 -5.44
C GLN A 118 -0.94 -22.96 -4.03
N THR A 119 0.22 -22.35 -3.79
CA THR A 119 0.87 -22.35 -2.47
C THR A 119 0.01 -21.63 -1.44
N ILE A 120 -0.44 -20.41 -1.74
CA ILE A 120 -1.32 -19.64 -0.84
C ILE A 120 -2.62 -20.39 -0.57
N ALA A 121 -3.25 -20.95 -1.61
CA ALA A 121 -4.48 -21.72 -1.44
C ALA A 121 -4.27 -22.96 -0.56
N LYS A 122 -3.15 -23.68 -0.74
CA LYS A 122 -2.80 -24.84 0.09
C LYS A 122 -2.59 -24.46 1.55
N LEU A 123 -1.91 -23.34 1.82
CA LEU A 123 -1.69 -22.83 3.18
C LEU A 123 -2.99 -22.43 3.88
N LEU A 124 -3.94 -21.88 3.11
CA LEU A 124 -5.28 -21.56 3.58
C LEU A 124 -6.20 -22.79 3.71
N GLY A 125 -5.77 -23.97 3.23
CA GLY A 125 -6.61 -25.17 3.20
C GLY A 125 -7.79 -25.08 2.22
N ILE A 126 -7.68 -24.26 1.17
CA ILE A 126 -8.76 -24.01 0.19
C ILE A 126 -8.33 -24.36 -1.23
N LYS A 127 -9.30 -24.35 -2.16
CA LYS A 127 -9.04 -24.49 -3.59
C LYS A 127 -8.53 -23.17 -4.17
N ALA A 128 -7.71 -23.23 -5.21
CA ALA A 128 -7.19 -22.04 -5.90
C ALA A 128 -8.30 -21.15 -6.52
N GLN A 129 -9.44 -21.76 -6.86
CA GLN A 129 -10.63 -21.04 -7.31
C GLN A 129 -11.23 -20.17 -6.19
N THR A 130 -11.36 -20.75 -4.98
CA THR A 130 -11.85 -20.03 -3.81
C THR A 130 -10.94 -18.87 -3.43
N LEU A 131 -9.62 -19.04 -3.54
CA LEU A 131 -8.69 -17.92 -3.38
C LEU A 131 -8.92 -16.81 -4.41
N THR A 132 -9.29 -17.15 -5.65
CA THR A 132 -9.61 -16.17 -6.69
C THR A 132 -10.89 -15.39 -6.33
N GLU A 133 -11.89 -16.06 -5.76
CA GLU A 133 -13.09 -15.40 -5.23
C GLU A 133 -12.76 -14.44 -4.09
N TYR A 134 -11.88 -14.84 -3.17
CA TYR A 134 -11.42 -13.97 -2.08
C TYR A 134 -10.64 -12.77 -2.61
N MET A 135 -9.77 -12.96 -3.61
CA MET A 135 -9.09 -11.84 -4.26
C MET A 135 -10.06 -10.86 -4.91
N ASN A 136 -11.16 -11.33 -5.52
CA ASN A 136 -12.17 -10.44 -6.08
C ASN A 136 -12.87 -9.61 -4.99
N ILE A 137 -13.08 -10.18 -3.80
CA ILE A 137 -13.63 -9.44 -2.64
C ILE A 137 -12.62 -8.39 -2.16
N LEU A 138 -11.34 -8.75 -2.04
CA LEU A 138 -10.28 -7.81 -1.64
C LEU A 138 -10.11 -6.69 -2.67
N GLU A 139 -10.19 -7.01 -3.95
CA GLU A 139 -10.10 -6.06 -5.05
C GLU A 139 -11.27 -5.07 -5.04
N LYS A 140 -12.50 -5.55 -4.80
CA LYS A 140 -13.70 -4.71 -4.68
C LYS A 140 -13.55 -3.59 -3.63
N TYR A 141 -12.84 -3.87 -2.54
CA TYR A 141 -12.63 -2.92 -1.44
C TYR A 141 -11.20 -2.39 -1.37
N ASP A 142 -10.44 -2.53 -2.46
CA ASP A 142 -9.11 -1.96 -2.61
C ASP A 142 -8.10 -2.38 -1.51
N PHE A 143 -8.18 -3.65 -1.08
CA PHE A 143 -7.22 -4.28 -0.17
C PHE A 143 -6.12 -5.06 -0.89
N GLY A 144 -6.39 -5.53 -2.10
CA GLY A 144 -5.40 -6.25 -2.88
C GLY A 144 -5.88 -6.66 -4.25
N TYR A 145 -4.92 -6.83 -5.15
CA TYR A 145 -5.11 -7.12 -6.56
C TYR A 145 -4.35 -8.38 -6.95
N MET A 146 -4.93 -9.17 -7.86
CA MET A 146 -4.28 -10.35 -8.42
C MET A 146 -4.03 -10.17 -9.91
N PHE A 147 -2.76 -10.09 -10.30
CA PHE A 147 -2.33 -10.03 -11.69
C PHE A 147 -1.96 -11.43 -12.17
N GLN A 148 -2.57 -11.89 -13.26
CA GLN A 148 -2.10 -13.08 -13.95
C GLN A 148 -0.84 -12.77 -14.74
N THR A 149 0.07 -13.74 -14.85
CA THR A 149 1.33 -13.59 -15.58
C THR A 149 1.39 -14.57 -16.73
N GLU A 150 1.68 -14.08 -17.92
CA GLU A 150 1.93 -14.89 -19.11
C GLU A 150 3.31 -14.59 -19.70
N ARG A 151 3.94 -15.58 -20.32
CA ARG A 151 5.20 -15.37 -21.05
C ARG A 151 4.93 -14.59 -22.32
N GLU A 152 5.75 -13.59 -22.59
CA GLU A 152 5.60 -12.76 -23.78
C GLU A 152 5.79 -13.56 -25.09
N LYS A 153 6.62 -14.61 -25.05
CA LYS A 153 6.99 -15.42 -26.23
C LYS A 153 5.84 -16.28 -26.76
N ASP A 154 5.11 -16.96 -25.88
CA ASP A 154 4.11 -17.98 -26.25
C ASP A 154 2.72 -17.75 -25.64
N GLY A 155 2.56 -16.70 -24.82
CA GLY A 155 1.30 -16.41 -24.15
C GLY A 155 0.92 -17.43 -23.07
N MET A 156 1.83 -18.34 -22.70
CA MET A 156 1.53 -19.36 -21.70
C MET A 156 1.47 -18.74 -20.30
N GLN A 157 0.40 -19.01 -19.57
CA GLN A 157 0.24 -18.54 -18.20
C GLN A 157 1.21 -19.26 -17.27
N VAL A 158 2.07 -18.49 -16.59
CA VAL A 158 3.12 -18.98 -15.69
C VAL A 158 2.83 -18.72 -14.21
N GLY A 159 1.68 -18.12 -13.90
CA GLY A 159 1.19 -17.96 -12.52
C GLY A 159 0.51 -16.62 -12.29
N SER A 160 0.63 -16.11 -11.07
CA SER A 160 0.05 -14.82 -10.65
C SER A 160 1.05 -14.02 -9.80
N VAL A 161 0.81 -12.73 -9.64
CA VAL A 161 1.44 -11.82 -8.66
C VAL A 161 0.30 -11.17 -7.90
N PHE A 162 0.47 -11.01 -6.60
CA PHE A 162 -0.51 -10.31 -5.76
C PHE A 162 0.10 -9.01 -5.27
N VAL A 163 -0.66 -7.93 -5.38
CA VAL A 163 -0.34 -6.64 -4.77
C VAL A 163 -1.29 -6.45 -3.60
N VAL A 164 -0.79 -6.18 -2.40
CA VAL A 164 -1.56 -6.26 -1.16
C VAL A 164 -1.26 -5.04 -0.32
N ARG A 165 -2.27 -4.21 -0.11
CA ARG A 165 -2.16 -2.93 0.58
C ARG A 165 -1.56 -3.10 1.97
N SER A 166 -0.53 -2.33 2.30
CA SER A 166 0.01 -2.30 3.67
C SER A 166 -0.79 -1.41 4.60
N THR A 167 -1.58 -0.51 4.05
CA THR A 167 -2.39 0.44 4.79
C THR A 167 -3.85 0.03 4.88
N VAL A 168 -4.58 0.64 5.82
CA VAL A 168 -6.01 0.33 6.00
C VAL A 168 -6.86 1.49 5.50
N PRO A 169 -7.72 1.28 4.50
CA PRO A 169 -8.64 2.30 4.05
C PRO A 169 -9.67 2.60 5.14
N ILE A 170 -10.02 3.88 5.27
CA ILE A 170 -11.20 4.28 6.04
C ILE A 170 -12.45 3.82 5.28
N LEU A 171 -13.52 3.48 6.01
CA LEU A 171 -14.78 3.12 5.36
C LEU A 171 -15.36 4.36 4.67
N PRO A 172 -15.70 4.29 3.37
CA PRO A 172 -16.50 5.31 2.71
C PRO A 172 -17.84 5.53 3.44
N PRO A 173 -18.43 6.74 3.35
CA PRO A 173 -19.69 7.06 4.01
C PRO A 173 -20.79 6.02 3.76
N ASP A 174 -20.96 5.59 2.52
CA ASP A 174 -21.99 4.61 2.14
C ASP A 174 -21.83 3.26 2.85
N LEU A 175 -20.58 2.78 2.99
CA LEU A 175 -20.32 1.55 3.73
C LEU A 175 -20.46 1.79 5.23
N HIS A 176 -20.01 2.94 5.74
CA HIS A 176 -20.19 3.26 7.15
C HIS A 176 -21.67 3.25 7.55
N GLU A 177 -22.54 3.82 6.72
CA GLU A 177 -24.00 3.82 6.92
C GLU A 177 -24.62 2.43 6.82
N GLY A 178 -24.01 1.52 6.04
CA GLY A 178 -24.45 0.13 5.94
C GLY A 178 -24.14 -0.74 7.17
N LEU A 179 -23.34 -0.26 8.12
CA LEU A 179 -22.94 -1.04 9.30
C LEU A 179 -24.08 -1.17 10.34
N PRO A 180 -24.14 -2.30 11.07
CA PRO A 180 -24.92 -2.42 12.31
C PRO A 180 -24.53 -1.35 13.35
N ALA A 181 -25.49 -0.91 14.18
CA ALA A 181 -25.29 0.17 15.13
C ALA A 181 -24.11 -0.03 16.09
N GLU A 182 -23.89 -1.26 16.55
CA GLU A 182 -22.75 -1.62 17.41
C GLU A 182 -21.40 -1.46 16.68
N LEU A 183 -21.32 -1.94 15.44
CA LEU A 183 -20.12 -1.83 14.62
C LEU A 183 -19.85 -0.38 14.18
N LYS A 184 -20.89 0.43 13.93
CA LYS A 184 -20.74 1.87 13.69
C LYS A 184 -20.09 2.57 14.87
N LYS A 185 -20.56 2.26 16.09
CA LYS A 185 -20.00 2.83 17.32
C LYS A 185 -18.53 2.45 17.48
N GLU A 186 -18.19 1.19 17.20
CA GLU A 186 -16.82 0.70 17.26
C GLU A 186 -15.92 1.32 16.18
N ALA A 187 -16.40 1.40 14.94
CA ALA A 187 -15.69 2.06 13.85
C ALA A 187 -15.38 3.52 14.19
N ASN A 188 -16.37 4.27 14.69
CA ASN A 188 -16.19 5.65 15.13
C ASN A 188 -15.21 5.78 16.29
N ARG A 189 -15.22 4.83 17.24
CA ARG A 189 -14.27 4.81 18.36
C ARG A 189 -12.84 4.64 17.84
N ILE A 190 -12.63 3.69 16.94
CA ILE A 190 -11.33 3.39 16.37
C ILE A 190 -10.84 4.58 15.52
N VAL A 191 -11.65 5.11 14.60
CA VAL A 191 -11.29 6.26 13.75
C VAL A 191 -10.95 7.49 14.59
N LYS A 192 -11.75 7.81 15.62
CA LYS A 192 -11.43 8.91 16.55
C LYS A 192 -10.11 8.69 17.29
N SER A 193 -9.81 7.45 17.67
CA SER A 193 -8.53 7.13 18.31
C SER A 193 -7.36 7.28 17.35
N MET A 194 -7.54 6.97 16.06
CA MET A 194 -6.53 7.14 15.03
C MET A 194 -6.29 8.62 14.72
N GLN A 195 -7.36 9.41 14.55
CA GLN A 195 -7.29 10.86 14.30
C GLN A 195 -6.52 11.61 15.38
N LYS A 196 -6.57 11.13 16.63
CA LYS A 196 -5.80 11.70 17.73
C LYS A 196 -4.30 11.37 17.69
N ASN A 197 -3.92 10.31 16.96
CA ASN A 197 -2.60 9.70 17.02
C ASN A 197 -1.85 9.71 15.68
N THR A 198 -2.44 10.22 14.59
CA THR A 198 -1.83 10.13 13.24
C THR A 198 -2.32 11.27 12.35
N VAL A 199 -1.43 11.80 11.49
CA VAL A 199 -1.82 12.63 10.34
C VAL A 199 -2.40 11.69 9.28
N ILE A 200 -3.67 11.87 8.95
CA ILE A 200 -4.32 11.11 7.88
C ILE A 200 -3.71 11.58 6.56
N GLU A 201 -3.08 10.68 5.83
CA GLU A 201 -2.64 10.95 4.45
C GLU A 201 -3.86 10.75 3.54
N THR A 202 -4.32 11.85 2.94
CA THR A 202 -5.34 11.86 1.89
C THR A 202 -4.65 11.65 0.54
N PHE A 203 -5.10 10.66 -0.23
CA PHE A 203 -4.69 10.49 -1.63
C PHE A 203 -5.78 11.10 -2.49
N ASP A 204 -5.51 12.27 -3.08
CA ASP A 204 -6.46 12.95 -3.95
C ASP A 204 -6.84 12.06 -5.16
N GLU A 205 -8.13 12.08 -5.50
CA GLU A 205 -8.69 11.27 -6.59
C GLU A 205 -8.17 11.69 -7.98
N GLU A 206 -7.63 12.91 -8.12
CA GLU A 206 -7.14 13.46 -9.40
C GLU A 206 -5.94 12.69 -9.98
N ASP A 207 -5.18 11.95 -9.16
CA ASP A 207 -4.05 11.11 -9.60
C ASP A 207 -4.50 9.75 -10.19
N ASN A 208 -5.78 9.41 -10.11
CA ASN A 208 -6.33 8.12 -10.59
C ASN A 208 -6.89 8.15 -12.01
N GLU A 209 -6.99 9.32 -12.66
CA GLU A 209 -7.37 9.39 -14.08
C GLU A 209 -6.31 8.73 -14.99
N ALA A 210 -5.08 8.52 -14.49
CA ALA A 210 -4.00 7.88 -15.23
C ALA A 210 -4.06 6.34 -15.30
N ILE A 211 -5.03 5.66 -14.66
CA ILE A 211 -5.09 4.18 -14.65
C ILE A 211 -6.06 3.62 -15.71
N ASP A 212 -7.02 4.41 -16.19
CA ASP A 212 -7.96 3.99 -17.24
C ASP A 212 -7.49 4.32 -18.68
N GLU A 213 -6.38 5.07 -18.85
CA GLU A 213 -5.81 5.37 -20.18
C GLU A 213 -4.42 4.76 -20.39
N ALA A 214 -4.35 3.66 -21.16
CA ALA A 214 -3.15 3.31 -21.90
C ALA A 214 -3.09 4.14 -23.20
N VAL A 215 -1.95 4.80 -23.42
CA VAL A 215 -1.69 6.12 -24.04
C VAL A 215 -1.89 6.24 -25.59
N PRO A 216 -2.21 7.45 -26.13
CA PRO A 216 -1.22 8.29 -26.84
C PRO A 216 -1.15 9.77 -26.36
N VAL A 217 0.04 10.39 -26.53
CA VAL A 217 0.60 11.57 -25.81
C VAL A 217 0.22 12.95 -26.40
N LYS A 218 -0.11 13.98 -25.59
CA LYS A 218 0.64 15.27 -25.38
C LYS A 218 -0.10 16.38 -24.60
N ASP A 219 0.70 17.02 -23.72
CA ASP A 219 0.77 18.40 -23.21
C ASP A 219 -0.23 18.98 -22.17
N ASN A 220 0.34 19.13 -20.95
CA ASN A 220 0.38 20.28 -20.02
C ASN A 220 -0.90 20.98 -19.54
N GLN A 221 -1.08 21.01 -18.21
CA GLN A 221 -1.14 22.26 -17.42
C GLN A 221 -0.93 22.03 -15.90
N LYS A 222 -0.39 23.06 -15.25
CA LYS A 222 0.05 23.14 -13.83
C LYS A 222 -1.12 23.45 -12.88
N SER A 223 -1.03 22.99 -11.64
CA SER A 223 -1.85 23.45 -10.51
C SER A 223 -0.99 24.07 -9.41
N GLU A 224 -1.56 25.08 -8.72
CA GLU A 224 -0.92 26.03 -7.82
C GLU A 224 -0.54 25.43 -6.45
N VAL A 225 0.68 25.74 -6.01
CA VAL A 225 1.15 25.50 -4.64
C VAL A 225 0.64 26.63 -3.75
N ILE A 226 -0.04 26.29 -2.66
CA ILE A 226 -0.33 27.24 -1.59
C ILE A 226 0.99 27.53 -0.87
N GLU A 227 1.64 28.64 -1.22
CA GLU A 227 2.87 29.10 -0.56
C GLU A 227 2.58 29.48 0.90
N ALA A 228 3.06 28.66 1.83
CA ALA A 228 3.32 29.14 3.19
C ALA A 228 4.46 30.18 3.11
N PRO A 229 4.39 31.30 3.87
CA PRO A 229 5.40 32.34 3.81
C PRO A 229 6.78 31.76 4.12
N ALA A 230 7.74 32.03 3.24
CA ALA A 230 9.11 31.54 3.37
C ALA A 230 9.67 31.91 4.76
N PRO A 231 10.15 30.94 5.55
CA PRO A 231 10.72 31.25 6.85
C PRO A 231 12.00 32.09 6.67
N ASN A 232 12.20 33.04 7.58
CA ASN A 232 13.47 33.78 7.64
C ASN A 232 14.61 32.80 7.94
N LYS A 233 15.73 32.93 7.22
CA LYS A 233 16.96 32.19 7.55
C LYS A 233 17.35 32.45 9.01
N ALA A 234 17.71 31.39 9.73
CA ALA A 234 18.11 31.46 11.12
C ALA A 234 19.53 32.06 11.25
N ASN A 235 19.80 32.76 12.35
CA ASN A 235 21.12 33.35 12.59
C ASN A 235 22.09 32.37 13.27
N SER A 236 21.57 31.26 13.80
CA SER A 236 22.35 30.20 14.44
C SER A 236 21.77 28.82 14.15
N PHE A 237 22.59 27.78 14.34
CA PHE A 237 22.12 26.40 14.23
C PHE A 237 21.06 26.07 15.29
N ASP A 238 21.16 26.62 16.51
CA ASP A 238 20.17 26.38 17.56
C ASP A 238 18.80 26.98 17.21
N GLU A 239 18.77 28.15 16.57
CA GLU A 239 17.53 28.74 16.05
C GLU A 239 16.92 27.90 14.92
N ALA A 240 17.76 27.42 13.99
CA ALA A 240 17.33 26.52 12.93
C ALA A 240 16.78 25.21 13.51
N LEU A 241 17.48 24.64 14.49
CA LEU A 241 17.11 23.39 15.14
C LEU A 241 15.77 23.51 15.86
N ASN A 242 15.57 24.58 16.64
CA ASN A 242 14.30 24.84 17.32
C ASN A 242 13.15 25.03 16.32
N SER A 243 13.40 25.68 15.19
CA SER A 243 12.40 25.88 14.13
C SER A 243 12.04 24.55 13.46
N VAL A 244 13.03 23.72 13.13
CA VAL A 244 12.82 22.37 12.59
C VAL A 244 12.06 21.50 13.60
N ILE A 245 12.42 21.54 14.89
CA ILE A 245 11.71 20.81 15.95
C ILE A 245 10.25 21.26 16.04
N SER A 246 9.98 22.57 15.98
CA SER A 246 8.62 23.10 16.01
C SER A 246 7.81 22.62 14.80
N GLN A 247 8.41 22.63 13.60
CA GLN A 247 7.77 22.08 12.41
C GLN A 247 7.51 20.58 12.53
N LEU A 248 8.49 19.79 13.01
CA LEU A 248 8.33 18.36 13.21
C LEU A 248 7.20 18.06 14.21
N ARG A 249 7.04 18.85 15.29
CA ARG A 249 5.89 18.70 16.21
C ARG A 249 4.55 19.01 15.55
N GLY A 250 4.52 19.91 14.56
CA GLY A 250 3.31 20.20 13.79
C GLY A 250 3.00 19.13 12.73
N LEU A 251 4.05 18.50 12.18
CA LEU A 251 3.94 17.49 11.11
C LEU A 251 3.68 16.08 11.64
N TYR A 252 4.03 15.79 12.89
CA TYR A 252 3.98 14.44 13.45
C TYR A 252 3.15 14.38 14.74
N SER A 253 2.50 13.23 14.98
CA SER A 253 1.81 12.98 16.25
C SER A 253 2.78 13.03 17.43
N ASP A 254 2.28 13.33 18.64
CA ASP A 254 3.10 13.33 19.86
C ASP A 254 3.85 12.01 20.06
N VAL A 255 3.21 10.87 19.76
CA VAL A 255 3.85 9.56 19.89
C VAL A 255 4.99 9.41 18.89
N GLN A 256 4.76 9.68 17.61
CA GLN A 256 5.83 9.59 16.59
C GLN A 256 6.94 10.60 16.86
N TYR A 257 6.60 11.84 17.24
CA TYR A 257 7.55 12.86 17.64
C TYR A 257 8.41 12.39 18.82
N ASN A 258 7.78 11.88 19.88
CA ASN A 258 8.50 11.42 21.06
C ASN A 258 9.37 10.18 20.77
N THR A 259 8.87 9.23 19.98
CA THR A 259 9.59 8.01 19.62
C THR A 259 10.75 8.27 18.69
N TRP A 260 10.54 9.08 17.66
CA TRP A 260 11.49 9.20 16.56
C TRP A 260 12.25 10.50 16.54
N PHE A 261 11.82 11.60 17.14
CA PHE A 261 12.48 12.90 16.91
C PHE A 261 12.91 13.61 18.19
N LYS A 262 12.13 13.56 19.27
CA LYS A 262 12.34 14.34 20.48
C LYS A 262 13.74 14.18 21.06
N ASN A 263 14.22 12.96 21.22
CA ASN A 263 15.50 12.72 21.87
C ASN A 263 16.69 12.81 20.89
N TYR A 264 16.45 12.56 19.61
CA TYR A 264 17.51 12.44 18.61
C TYR A 264 17.74 13.75 17.86
N VAL A 265 16.69 14.33 17.28
CA VAL A 265 16.81 15.62 16.58
C VAL A 265 17.17 16.73 17.55
N SER A 266 16.60 16.75 18.76
CA SER A 266 16.98 17.76 19.76
C SER A 266 18.44 17.65 20.23
N GLY A 267 19.07 16.48 20.03
CA GLY A 267 20.50 16.28 20.28
C GLY A 267 21.36 16.47 19.04
N ALA A 268 20.79 16.89 17.90
CA ALA A 268 21.57 17.08 16.68
C ALA A 268 22.59 18.20 16.84
N TRP A 269 23.73 18.04 16.17
CA TRP A 269 24.79 19.06 16.14
C TRP A 269 25.31 19.25 14.72
N ILE A 270 26.00 20.36 14.50
CA ILE A 270 26.67 20.65 13.23
C ILE A 270 28.19 20.58 13.43
N ASP A 271 28.87 19.83 12.57
CA ASP A 271 30.34 19.80 12.48
C ASP A 271 30.78 19.84 11.02
N LYS A 272 31.72 20.74 10.69
CA LYS A 272 32.25 20.96 9.33
C LYS A 272 31.15 21.10 8.26
N GLY A 273 30.05 21.78 8.61
CA GLY A 273 28.91 22.01 7.72
C GLY A 273 28.02 20.78 7.49
N SER A 274 28.25 19.65 8.17
CA SER A 274 27.36 18.49 8.16
C SER A 274 26.57 18.42 9.47
N ILE A 275 25.29 18.09 9.38
CA ILE A 275 24.40 17.90 10.53
C ILE A 275 24.45 16.43 10.93
N PHE A 276 24.66 16.18 12.22
CA PHE A 276 24.72 14.83 12.78
C PHE A 276 23.57 14.64 13.75
N ILE A 277 22.87 13.51 13.63
CA ILE A 277 21.76 13.11 14.50
C ILE A 277 22.21 11.91 15.34
N PRO A 278 22.30 12.04 16.67
CA PRO A 278 22.61 10.92 17.54
C PRO A 278 21.45 9.93 17.56
N VAL A 279 21.74 8.66 17.31
CA VAL A 279 20.77 7.56 17.39
C VAL A 279 21.31 6.41 18.26
N PRO A 280 20.46 5.63 18.94
CA PRO A 280 20.91 4.71 19.98
C PRO A 280 21.43 3.37 19.44
N ASN A 281 21.13 3.02 18.19
CA ASN A 281 21.55 1.75 17.57
C ASN A 281 21.43 1.81 16.04
N GLU A 282 22.07 0.85 15.35
CA GLU A 282 22.06 0.74 13.88
C GLU A 282 20.63 0.61 13.31
N PHE A 283 19.71 -0.07 14.01
CA PHE A 283 18.32 -0.15 13.56
C PHE A 283 17.66 1.24 13.45
N THR A 284 17.87 2.10 14.45
CA THR A 284 17.32 3.47 14.44
C THR A 284 17.98 4.32 13.38
N LYS A 285 19.29 4.11 13.14
CA LYS A 285 20.03 4.74 12.05
C LYS A 285 19.44 4.39 10.68
N ASP A 286 19.22 3.11 10.40
CA ASP A 286 18.63 2.64 9.14
C ASP A 286 17.25 3.27 8.89
N VAL A 287 16.40 3.32 9.92
CA VAL A 287 15.08 3.97 9.83
C VAL A 287 15.21 5.46 9.49
N TYR A 288 16.14 6.17 10.13
CA TYR A 288 16.39 7.59 9.86
C TYR A 288 16.89 7.83 8.44
N GLU A 289 17.88 7.06 8.00
CA GLU A 289 18.48 7.20 6.67
C GLU A 289 17.48 6.90 5.56
N GLN A 290 16.64 5.88 5.73
CA GLN A 290 15.67 5.47 4.70
C GLN A 290 14.41 6.34 4.69
N ARG A 291 13.88 6.70 5.87
CA ARG A 291 12.54 7.29 5.98
C ARG A 291 12.54 8.80 6.17
N TYR A 292 13.47 9.33 6.97
CA TYR A 292 13.39 10.71 7.46
C TYR A 292 14.48 11.63 6.92
N SER A 293 15.56 11.08 6.35
CA SER A 293 16.72 11.85 5.88
C SER A 293 16.35 12.96 4.90
N ASN A 294 15.58 12.64 3.84
CA ASN A 294 15.19 13.60 2.83
C ASN A 294 14.31 14.73 3.41
N GLN A 295 13.34 14.37 4.24
CA GLN A 295 12.46 15.39 4.84
C GLN A 295 13.23 16.30 5.80
N LEU A 296 14.12 15.75 6.62
CA LEU A 296 14.96 16.56 7.50
C LEU A 296 15.90 17.45 6.68
N LYS A 297 16.45 16.96 5.57
CA LYS A 297 17.25 17.79 4.66
C LYS A 297 16.45 18.99 4.16
N GLU A 298 15.24 18.76 3.65
CA GLU A 298 14.39 19.84 3.15
C GLU A 298 14.02 20.82 4.25
N LEU A 299 13.66 20.33 5.45
CA LEU A 299 13.34 21.20 6.59
C LEU A 299 14.54 22.04 7.04
N PHE A 300 15.73 21.46 7.19
CA PHE A 300 16.92 22.22 7.59
C PHE A 300 17.33 23.26 6.54
N LYS A 301 17.17 22.96 5.24
CA LYS A 301 17.52 23.90 4.15
C LYS A 301 16.71 25.18 4.18
N LEU A 302 15.51 25.14 4.77
CA LEU A 302 14.68 26.32 4.95
C LEU A 302 15.32 27.33 5.93
N TYR A 303 16.16 26.85 6.85
CA TYR A 303 16.64 27.65 7.98
C TYR A 303 18.16 27.86 7.98
N ILE A 304 18.94 26.91 7.47
CA ILE A 304 20.40 26.97 7.51
C ILE A 304 21.01 26.27 6.29
N ASP A 305 22.15 26.81 5.83
CA ASP A 305 22.94 26.17 4.79
C ASP A 305 23.82 25.07 5.40
N PHE A 306 23.76 23.85 4.84
CA PHE A 306 24.56 22.70 5.27
C PHE A 306 24.83 21.79 4.08
N THR A 307 25.83 20.92 4.21
CA THR A 307 26.30 20.02 3.13
C THR A 307 25.53 18.70 3.11
N ASP A 308 25.34 18.09 4.28
CA ASP A 308 24.69 16.78 4.41
C ASP A 308 24.10 16.56 5.81
N ILE A 309 23.21 15.59 5.94
CA ILE A 309 22.68 15.12 7.23
C ILE A 309 22.98 13.63 7.41
N LYS A 310 23.48 13.24 8.57
CA LYS A 310 23.87 11.85 8.86
C LYS A 310 23.38 11.42 10.24
N ALA A 311 22.87 10.20 10.34
CA ALA A 311 22.58 9.58 11.62
C ALA A 311 23.83 8.82 12.11
N VAL A 312 24.21 9.03 13.37
CA VAL A 312 25.41 8.42 13.98
C VAL A 312 25.00 7.66 15.22
N VAL A 313 25.43 6.40 15.32
CA VAL A 313 25.19 5.59 16.52
C VAL A 313 26.06 6.12 17.65
N GLU A 314 25.42 6.67 18.68
CA GLU A 314 26.10 7.00 19.93
C GLU A 314 26.23 5.72 20.77
N LEU A 315 27.47 5.32 21.02
CA LEU A 315 27.76 4.31 22.03
C LEU A 315 27.66 5.00 23.39
N ASN A 316 26.52 4.84 24.06
CA ASN A 316 26.37 5.20 25.48
C ASN A 316 27.33 4.41 26.36
#